data_AF-A0A0N4Y6S5-F1
#
_entry.id   AF-A0A0N4Y6S5-F1
#
_cell.length_a   1.000
_cell.length_b   1.000
_cell.length_c   1.000
_cell.angle_alpha   90.00
_cell.angle_beta   90.00
_cell.angle_gamma   90.00
#
_symmetry.space_group_name_H-M   'P 1'
#
loop_
_entity.id
_entity.type
_entity.pdbx_description
1 polymer ?
#
loop_
_entity_poly.entity_id
_entity_poly.type
_entity_poly.pdbx_seq_one_letter_code
_entity_poly.pdbx_strand_id
1 'polypeptide(L)'
;MGTHYQLISFQVENGTIRLKCSSSSEGWKVDILGCMIDQQLVDVGGTKSIGNILWNCKKHPNGTVLAHAAIKDRAFCDGHNIGETWWTSVFKLKCGNRGTSELLGCEKSGIFIETHNIRNVGNHRWKCWQDANGRMRLDRV
;
A
#
# COMPACT_ATOMS: atom_id res chain seq x y z
N MET A 1 54.01 21.13 -1.60
CA MET A 1 52.80 21.75 -1.03
C MET A 1 51.61 21.09 -1.69
N GLY A 2 50.96 20.14 -1.02
CA GLY A 2 49.78 19.46 -1.55
C GLY A 2 48.55 20.31 -1.24
N THR A 3 47.81 20.73 -2.27
CA THR A 3 46.54 21.41 -2.10
C THR A 3 45.56 20.42 -1.47
N HIS A 4 45.29 20.56 -0.17
CA HIS A 4 44.22 19.82 0.49
C HIS A 4 42.90 20.38 -0.03
N TYR A 5 42.19 19.62 -0.85
CA TYR A 5 40.88 19.97 -1.37
C TYR A 5 39.80 19.35 -0.48
N GLN A 6 38.75 20.12 -0.19
CA GLN A 6 37.60 19.66 0.58
C GLN A 6 36.37 19.67 -0.33
N LEU A 7 35.81 18.49 -0.57
CA LEU A 7 34.52 18.35 -1.23
C LEU A 7 33.44 18.74 -0.21
N ILE A 8 32.73 19.83 -0.47
CA ILE A 8 31.56 20.20 0.32
C ILE A 8 30.36 19.49 -0.29
N SER A 9 29.65 18.67 0.49
CA SER A 9 28.43 18.02 0.05
C SER A 9 27.28 18.24 1.02
N PHE A 10 26.11 18.61 0.50
CA PHE A 10 24.91 18.79 1.29
C PHE A 10 23.68 18.26 0.53
N GLN A 11 22.62 17.95 1.27
CA GLN A 11 21.37 17.43 0.73
C GLN A 11 20.32 18.53 0.70
N VAL A 12 19.58 18.63 -0.40
CA VAL A 12 18.46 19.55 -0.56
C VAL A 12 17.25 18.82 -1.12
N GLU A 13 16.06 19.31 -0.79
CA GLU A 13 14.79 18.82 -1.32
C GLU A 13 14.22 19.85 -2.28
N ASN A 14 13.91 19.41 -3.51
CA ASN A 14 13.29 20.27 -4.52
C ASN A 14 11.96 19.66 -4.95
N GLY A 15 10.89 20.04 -4.25
CA GLY A 15 9.58 19.41 -4.41
C GLY A 15 9.61 17.95 -3.94
N THR A 16 9.55 17.01 -4.88
CA THR A 16 9.43 15.56 -4.60
C THR A 16 10.74 14.79 -4.72
N ILE A 17 11.88 15.44 -4.95
CA ILE A 17 13.19 14.77 -5.08
C ILE A 17 14.21 15.29 -4.08
N ARG A 18 15.06 14.38 -3.59
CA ARG A 18 16.23 14.73 -2.78
C ARG A 18 17.49 14.67 -3.64
N LEU A 19 18.28 15.74 -3.57
CA LEU A 19 19.52 15.92 -4.33
C LEU A 19 20.72 15.91 -3.39
N LYS A 20 21.88 15.50 -3.90
CA LYS A 20 23.19 15.75 -3.32
C LYS A 20 23.92 16.75 -4.20
N CYS A 21 24.20 17.92 -3.66
CA CYS A 21 25.04 18.92 -4.30
C CYS A 21 26.46 18.74 -3.77
N SER A 22 27.44 18.67 -4.66
CA SER A 22 28.87 18.60 -4.31
C SER A 22 29.62 19.71 -5.05
N SER A 23 30.41 20.50 -4.32
CA SER A 23 31.25 21.55 -4.92
C SER A 23 32.72 21.14 -4.91
N SER A 24 33.40 21.39 -6.02
CA SER A 24 34.86 21.24 -6.16
C SER A 24 35.44 22.44 -6.93
N SER A 25 36.75 22.44 -7.18
CA SER A 25 37.42 23.41 -8.05
C SER A 25 36.96 23.33 -9.52
N GLU A 26 36.39 22.20 -9.93
CA GLU A 26 35.87 21.99 -11.29
C GLU A 26 34.41 22.47 -11.43
N GLY A 27 33.79 22.91 -10.32
CA GLY A 27 32.44 23.45 -10.29
C GLY A 27 31.49 22.63 -9.43
N TRP A 28 30.20 22.71 -9.76
CA TRP A 28 29.12 22.06 -9.04
C TRP A 28 28.69 20.77 -9.73
N LYS A 29 28.61 19.70 -8.95
CA LYS A 29 27.99 18.44 -9.34
C LYS A 29 26.70 18.24 -8.57
N VAL A 30 25.63 17.87 -9.27
CA VAL A 30 24.32 17.55 -8.67
C VAL A 30 23.98 16.10 -8.98
N ASP A 31 23.81 15.30 -7.95
CA ASP A 31 23.34 13.91 -8.04
C ASP A 31 21.92 13.82 -7.48
N ILE A 32 21.01 13.18 -8.22
CA ILE A 32 19.66 12.89 -7.73
C ILE A 32 19.75 11.62 -6.87
N LEU A 33 19.41 11.72 -5.58
CA LEU A 33 19.45 10.59 -4.67
C LEU A 33 18.18 9.75 -4.77
N GLY A 34 17.02 10.40 -4.86
CA GLY A 34 15.75 9.68 -4.90
C GLY A 34 14.55 10.59 -4.77
N CYS A 35 13.39 9.96 -4.64
CA CYS A 35 12.09 10.60 -4.50
C CYS A 35 11.70 10.65 -3.02
N MET A 36 11.21 11.79 -2.56
CA MET A 36 10.66 12.00 -1.23
C MET A 36 9.15 11.76 -1.26
N ILE A 37 8.69 10.78 -0.48
CA ILE A 37 7.28 10.42 -0.31
C ILE A 37 7.01 10.28 1.19
N ASP A 38 6.08 11.06 1.73
CA ASP A 38 5.78 11.13 3.17
C ASP A 38 7.04 11.24 4.04
N GLN A 39 7.96 12.14 3.66
CA GLN A 39 9.27 12.36 4.30
C GLN A 39 10.25 11.17 4.25
N GLN A 40 9.93 10.13 3.48
CA GLN A 40 10.80 8.99 3.27
C GLN A 40 11.44 9.03 1.89
N LEU A 41 12.74 8.75 1.84
CA LEU A 41 13.48 8.61 0.58
C LEU A 41 13.22 7.24 -0.06
N VAL A 42 12.96 7.26 -1.36
CA VAL A 42 12.98 6.11 -2.28
C VAL A 42 14.11 6.36 -3.28
N ASP A 43 15.19 5.59 -3.21
CA ASP A 43 16.37 5.78 -4.04
C ASP A 43 16.05 5.72 -5.54
N VAL A 44 16.79 6.44 -6.38
CA VAL A 44 16.63 6.36 -7.84
C VAL A 44 16.84 4.92 -8.33
N GLY A 45 15.88 4.41 -9.10
CA GLY A 45 15.81 3.00 -9.54
C GLY A 45 15.31 2.04 -8.45
N GLY A 46 15.20 2.52 -7.22
CA GLY A 46 14.73 1.78 -6.06
C GLY A 46 13.21 1.72 -5.95
N THR A 47 12.78 0.85 -5.05
CA THR A 47 11.38 0.65 -4.69
C THR A 47 11.25 0.56 -3.18
N LYS A 48 10.22 1.19 -2.60
CA LYS A 48 9.98 1.21 -1.15
C LYS A 48 8.49 1.17 -0.84
N SER A 49 8.11 0.40 0.19
CA SER A 49 6.73 0.42 0.71
C SER A 49 6.56 1.59 1.66
N ILE A 50 5.56 2.44 1.40
CA ILE A 50 5.19 3.55 2.28
C ILE A 50 3.67 3.47 2.45
N GLY A 51 3.24 3.17 3.68
CA GLY A 51 1.87 2.72 3.93
C GLY A 51 1.51 1.46 3.14
N ASN A 52 0.36 1.48 2.46
CA ASN A 52 -0.15 0.37 1.64
C ASN A 52 0.29 0.43 0.17
N ILE A 53 1.09 1.42 -0.22
CA ILE A 53 1.52 1.65 -1.61
C ILE A 53 2.99 1.25 -1.76
N LEU A 54 3.31 0.62 -2.88
CA LEU A 54 4.69 0.38 -3.28
C LEU A 54 5.13 1.52 -4.19
N TRP A 55 6.09 2.33 -3.75
CA TRP A 55 6.59 3.44 -4.54
C TRP A 55 7.85 3.04 -5.28
N ASN A 56 7.92 3.35 -6.57
CA ASN A 56 9.16 3.26 -7.34
C ASN A 56 9.63 4.67 -7.72
N CYS A 57 10.93 4.95 -7.59
CA CYS A 57 11.51 6.21 -8.08
C CYS A 57 12.22 5.95 -9.40
N LYS A 58 11.58 6.29 -10.53
CA LYS A 58 12.12 5.97 -11.86
C LYS A 58 12.78 7.17 -12.51
N LYS A 59 13.99 6.95 -13.03
CA LYS A 59 14.65 7.87 -13.95
C LYS A 59 14.23 7.55 -15.38
N HIS A 60 13.68 8.53 -16.08
CA HIS A 60 13.26 8.41 -17.47
C HIS A 60 14.44 8.69 -18.42
N PRO A 61 14.36 8.23 -19.69
CA PRO A 61 15.41 8.46 -20.69
C PRO A 61 15.70 9.94 -20.96
N ASN A 62 14.71 10.81 -20.80
CA ASN A 62 14.86 12.27 -20.90
C ASN A 62 15.52 12.91 -19.66
N GLY A 63 15.98 12.11 -18.70
CA GLY A 63 16.68 12.56 -17.50
C GLY A 63 15.78 12.93 -16.33
N THR A 64 14.46 12.98 -16.48
CA THR A 64 13.55 13.30 -15.37
C THR A 64 13.46 12.13 -14.38
N VAL A 65 13.21 12.44 -13.10
CA VAL A 65 13.01 11.44 -12.05
C VAL A 65 11.64 11.64 -11.44
N LEU A 66 10.81 10.60 -11.45
CA LEU A 66 9.44 10.64 -10.97
C LEU A 66 9.13 9.45 -10.07
N ALA A 67 8.47 9.74 -8.96
CA ALA A 67 7.84 8.72 -8.13
C ALA A 67 6.60 8.19 -8.85
N HIS A 68 6.50 6.87 -8.99
CA HIS A 68 5.27 6.21 -9.39
C HIS A 68 4.77 5.34 -8.25
N ALA A 69 3.47 5.45 -7.99
CA ALA A 69 2.76 4.47 -7.18
C ALA A 69 2.58 3.21 -8.02
N ALA A 70 3.25 2.13 -7.64
CA ALA A 70 2.87 0.80 -8.03
C ALA A 70 1.88 0.26 -6.99
N ILE A 71 0.76 -0.27 -7.45
CA ILE A 71 -0.04 -1.16 -6.62
C ILE A 71 0.87 -2.35 -6.36
N LYS A 72 1.12 -2.70 -5.09
CA LYS A 72 1.80 -3.97 -4.76
C LYS A 72 1.09 -5.05 -5.57
N ASP A 73 1.83 -5.91 -6.27
CA ASP A 73 1.30 -7.18 -6.80
C ASP A 73 0.65 -8.05 -5.69
N ARG A 74 0.80 -7.63 -4.43
CA ARG A 74 0.13 -8.13 -3.24
C ARG A 74 -0.66 -7.00 -2.59
N ALA A 75 -1.82 -6.69 -3.15
CA ALA A 75 -2.79 -5.88 -2.42
C ALA A 75 -3.32 -6.77 -1.26
N PHE A 76 -2.84 -6.50 -0.05
CA PHE A 76 -3.26 -7.22 1.16
C PHE A 76 -4.58 -6.63 1.67
N CYS A 77 -5.43 -7.47 2.23
CA CYS A 77 -6.64 -7.06 2.92
C CYS A 77 -6.36 -7.06 4.43
N ASP A 78 -6.18 -5.91 5.06
CA ASP A 78 -5.91 -5.80 6.51
C ASP A 78 -4.80 -6.75 7.02
N GLY A 79 -3.76 -6.99 6.21
CA GLY A 79 -2.65 -7.89 6.52
C GLY A 79 -2.79 -9.33 6.00
N HIS A 80 -3.93 -9.68 5.40
CA HIS A 80 -4.18 -10.99 4.80
C HIS A 80 -3.76 -11.06 3.34
N ASN A 81 -3.17 -12.19 2.93
CA ASN A 81 -2.75 -12.43 1.55
C ASN A 81 -3.96 -12.59 0.62
N ILE A 82 -3.80 -12.30 -0.67
CA ILE A 82 -4.82 -12.58 -1.69
C ILE A 82 -5.20 -14.07 -1.63
N GLY A 83 -6.50 -14.36 -1.61
CA GLY A 83 -7.05 -15.71 -1.49
C GLY A 83 -7.17 -16.23 -0.06
N GLU A 84 -6.48 -15.62 0.91
CA GLU A 84 -6.60 -15.96 2.33
C GLU A 84 -8.02 -15.66 2.84
N THR A 85 -8.50 -16.50 3.75
CA THR A 85 -9.80 -16.30 4.42
C THR A 85 -9.61 -16.17 5.91
N TRP A 86 -10.30 -15.20 6.51
CA TRP A 86 -10.25 -14.96 7.95
C TRP A 86 -11.62 -14.60 8.51
N TRP A 87 -11.68 -14.55 9.84
CA TRP A 87 -12.82 -14.09 10.60
C TRP A 87 -12.48 -12.78 11.30
N THR A 88 -13.35 -11.79 11.21
CA THR A 88 -13.21 -10.52 11.97
C THR A 88 -14.05 -10.51 13.25
N SER A 89 -15.18 -11.22 13.23
CA SER A 89 -16.05 -11.51 14.37
C SER A 89 -17.06 -12.55 13.86
N VAL A 90 -18.29 -12.12 13.55
CA VAL A 90 -19.33 -12.95 12.93
C VAL A 90 -19.21 -13.04 11.40
N PHE A 91 -18.23 -12.39 10.76
CA PHE A 91 -18.10 -12.38 9.31
C PHE A 91 -16.88 -13.16 8.85
N LYS A 92 -17.08 -14.03 7.86
CA LYS A 92 -16.03 -14.73 7.12
C LYS A 92 -15.71 -13.96 5.86
N LEU A 93 -14.45 -13.57 5.72
CA LEU A 93 -13.97 -12.78 4.60
C LEU A 93 -12.96 -13.57 3.77
N LYS A 94 -12.79 -13.15 2.53
CA LYS A 94 -11.70 -13.55 1.64
C LYS A 94 -11.01 -12.31 1.11
N CYS A 95 -9.69 -12.35 0.99
CA CYS A 95 -8.99 -11.27 0.33
C CYS A 95 -9.12 -11.48 -1.18
N GLY A 96 -9.93 -10.63 -1.80
CA GLY A 96 -10.11 -10.57 -3.24
C GLY A 96 -8.91 -9.93 -3.93
N ASN A 97 -8.97 -9.96 -5.26
CA ASN A 97 -7.96 -9.31 -6.08
C ASN A 97 -7.94 -7.80 -5.78
N ARG A 98 -6.75 -7.18 -5.88
CA ARG A 98 -6.55 -5.75 -5.60
C ARG A 98 -6.86 -5.33 -4.15
N GLY A 99 -6.87 -6.27 -3.20
CA GLY A 99 -6.94 -5.95 -1.77
C GLY A 99 -8.33 -5.59 -1.28
N THR A 100 -9.36 -6.06 -1.99
CA THR A 100 -10.76 -5.88 -1.59
C THR A 100 -11.22 -7.05 -0.74
N SER A 101 -11.75 -6.79 0.45
CA SER A 101 -12.36 -7.84 1.29
C SER A 101 -13.72 -8.26 0.74
N GLU A 102 -13.85 -9.54 0.38
CA GLU A 102 -15.07 -10.16 -0.11
C GLU A 102 -15.77 -10.91 1.04
N LEU A 103 -17.05 -10.62 1.29
CA LEU A 103 -17.85 -11.34 2.29
C LEU A 103 -18.22 -12.74 1.75
N LEU A 104 -17.72 -13.79 2.42
CA LEU A 104 -18.07 -15.19 2.10
C LEU A 104 -19.30 -15.68 2.88
N GLY A 105 -19.48 -15.19 4.09
CA GLY A 105 -20.66 -15.49 4.89
C GLY A 105 -20.56 -14.98 6.32
N CYS A 106 -21.55 -15.35 7.12
CA CYS A 106 -21.70 -14.95 8.50
C CYS A 106 -21.81 -16.18 9.39
N GLU A 107 -21.46 -16.04 10.66
CA GLU A 107 -21.67 -17.04 11.71
C GLU A 107 -22.74 -16.55 12.67
N LYS A 108 -23.67 -17.46 13.01
CA LYS A 108 -24.64 -17.24 14.08
C LYS A 108 -24.82 -18.51 14.89
N SER A 109 -24.46 -18.46 16.18
CA SER A 109 -24.64 -19.56 17.13
C SER A 109 -24.05 -20.91 16.65
N GLY A 110 -22.87 -20.88 16.07
CA GLY A 110 -22.15 -22.00 15.45
C GLY A 110 -22.56 -22.31 14.01
N ILE A 111 -23.58 -21.64 13.46
CA ILE A 111 -24.12 -21.95 12.13
C ILE A 111 -23.60 -20.95 11.10
N PHE A 112 -22.93 -21.48 10.07
CA PHE A 112 -22.50 -20.69 8.93
C PHE A 112 -23.66 -20.39 7.96
N ILE A 113 -23.77 -19.13 7.55
CA ILE A 113 -24.73 -18.60 6.59
C ILE A 113 -23.93 -17.95 5.46
N GLU A 114 -23.91 -18.59 4.29
CA GLU A 114 -23.26 -18.01 3.12
C GLU A 114 -23.83 -16.63 2.75
N THR A 115 -23.01 -15.78 2.16
CA THR A 115 -23.46 -14.45 1.72
C THR A 115 -24.62 -14.56 0.74
N HIS A 116 -25.59 -13.65 0.87
CA HIS A 116 -26.85 -13.60 0.13
C HIS A 116 -27.82 -14.75 0.45
N ASN A 117 -27.47 -15.68 1.33
CA ASN A 117 -28.36 -16.75 1.78
C ASN A 117 -29.09 -16.40 3.09
N ILE A 118 -30.19 -17.13 3.31
CA ILE A 118 -30.98 -17.09 4.54
C ILE A 118 -30.97 -18.48 5.17
N ARG A 119 -30.70 -18.59 6.47
CA ARG A 119 -30.80 -19.85 7.21
C ARG A 119 -31.60 -19.72 8.50
N ASN A 120 -32.20 -20.84 8.90
CA ASN A 120 -32.80 -20.99 10.23
C ASN A 120 -31.70 -21.24 11.26
N VAL A 121 -31.70 -20.45 12.34
CA VAL A 121 -30.83 -20.62 13.50
C VAL A 121 -31.72 -20.56 14.74
N GLY A 122 -31.96 -21.72 15.35
CA GLY A 122 -33.05 -21.88 16.33
C GLY A 122 -34.41 -21.60 15.67
N ASN A 123 -35.23 -20.77 16.32
CA ASN A 123 -36.57 -20.40 15.85
C ASN A 123 -36.60 -19.16 14.94
N HIS A 124 -35.44 -18.70 14.47
CA HIS A 124 -35.31 -17.45 13.73
C HIS A 124 -34.61 -17.65 12.40
N ARG A 125 -35.00 -16.86 11.40
CA ARG A 125 -34.29 -16.78 10.13
C ARG A 125 -33.28 -15.65 10.18
N TRP A 126 -32.12 -15.87 9.57
CA TRP A 126 -31.03 -14.91 9.52
C TRP A 126 -30.51 -14.78 8.10
N LYS A 127 -30.27 -13.55 7.65
CA LYS A 127 -29.73 -13.19 6.34
C LYS A 127 -28.33 -12.60 6.51
N CYS A 128 -27.36 -13.15 5.77
CA CYS A 128 -26.01 -12.59 5.65
C CYS A 128 -25.89 -11.84 4.32
N TRP A 129 -25.47 -10.58 4.31
CA TRP A 129 -25.37 -9.79 3.09
C TRP A 129 -24.47 -8.56 3.26
N GLN A 130 -24.12 -7.92 2.14
CA GLN A 130 -23.38 -6.66 2.12
C GLN A 130 -24.24 -5.59 1.43
N ASP A 131 -24.32 -4.39 2.00
CA ASP A 131 -25.08 -3.30 1.41
C ASP A 131 -24.31 -2.61 0.27
N ALA A 132 -24.97 -1.70 -0.45
CA ALA A 132 -24.39 -0.96 -1.57
C ALA A 132 -23.20 -0.07 -1.15
N ASN A 133 -23.06 0.24 0.14
CA ASN A 133 -21.94 1.00 0.69
C ASN A 133 -20.81 0.09 1.19
N GLY A 134 -20.90 -1.23 0.97
CA GLY A 134 -19.90 -2.20 1.40
C GLY A 134 -20.03 -2.61 2.86
N ARG A 135 -21.09 -2.23 3.59
CA ARG A 135 -21.26 -2.63 4.99
C ARG A 135 -21.79 -4.05 5.08
N MET A 136 -21.08 -4.90 5.81
CA MET A 136 -21.46 -6.29 6.06
C MET A 136 -22.55 -6.35 7.13
N ARG A 137 -23.57 -7.17 6.89
CA ARG A 137 -24.76 -7.28 7.74
C ARG A 137 -25.18 -8.71 7.98
N LEU A 138 -25.60 -8.95 9.22
CA LEU A 138 -26.25 -10.17 9.67
C LEU A 138 -27.56 -9.77 10.34
N ASP A 139 -28.67 -9.89 9.63
CA ASP A 139 -29.96 -9.43 10.08
C ASP A 139 -30.92 -10.60 10.29
N ARG A 140 -31.74 -10.53 11.35
CA ARG A 140 -32.87 -11.43 11.53
C ARG A 140 -33.98 -11.04 10.56
N VAL A 141 -34.58 -12.03 9.91
CA VAL A 141 -35.67 -11.87 8.92
C VAL A 141 -36.89 -12.71 9.26
#